data_AF-A0A7V6DNS9-F1
#
_entry.id   AF-A0A7V6DNS9-F1
#
_cell.length_a   1.000
_cell.length_b   1.000
_cell.length_c   1.000
_cell.angle_alpha   90.00
_cell.angle_beta   90.00
_cell.angle_gamma   90.00
#
_symmetry.space_group_name_H-M   'P 1'
#
loop_
_entity.id
_entity.type
_entity.pdbx_description
1 polymer ?
#
loop_
_entity_poly.entity_id
_entity_poly.type
_entity_poly.pdbx_seq_one_letter_code
_entity_poly.pdbx_strand_id
1 'polypeptide(L)' 'MTIHQKAAHKKTICPNFCKDCFAMRVCPTHAIYEEPEAINVDTDLCIACASCKSICTAMGYKALEKCRMKGL' A
#
# COMPACT_ATOMS: atom_id res chain seq x y z
N MET A 1 7.05 9.36 32.83
CA MET A 1 7.59 8.93 31.53
C MET A 1 6.52 8.11 30.83
N THR A 2 5.58 8.75 30.15
CA THR A 2 4.60 8.05 29.33
C THR A 2 5.29 7.60 28.05
N ILE A 3 5.53 6.29 27.98
CA ILE A 3 5.93 5.62 26.74
C ILE A 3 4.72 5.75 25.82
N HIS A 4 4.66 6.81 25.02
CA HIS A 4 3.77 6.83 23.87
C HIS A 4 4.23 5.68 22.98
N GLN A 5 3.43 4.63 22.95
CA GLN A 5 3.55 3.54 22.00
C GLN A 5 3.55 4.18 20.60
N LYS A 6 4.74 4.36 20.03
CA LYS A 6 4.92 4.90 18.67
C LYS A 6 4.54 3.76 17.72
N ALA A 7 3.24 3.50 17.62
CA ALA A 7 2.73 2.76 16.48
C ALA A 7 3.21 3.52 15.25
N ALA A 8 3.97 2.85 14.37
CA ALA A 8 4.35 3.40 13.08
C ALA A 8 3.14 4.14 12.49
N HIS A 9 3.30 5.42 12.14
CA HIS A 9 2.17 6.23 11.71
C HIS A 9 1.71 5.69 10.35
N LYS A 10 0.69 4.82 10.38
CA LYS A 10 0.25 4.06 9.21
C LYS A 10 -0.87 4.77 8.45
N LYS A 11 -0.83 4.65 7.13
CA LYS A 11 -1.89 5.13 6.23
C LYS A 11 -2.24 4.08 5.18
N THR A 12 -3.53 3.80 5.00
CA THR A 12 -4.00 2.92 3.93
C THR A 12 -3.86 3.63 2.58
N ILE A 13 -3.18 2.97 1.64
CA ILE A 13 -2.97 3.49 0.27
C ILE A 13 -3.75 2.71 -0.79
N CYS A 14 -4.19 1.48 -0.46
CA CYS A 14 -5.03 0.68 -1.34
C CYS A 14 -6.02 -0.14 -0.50
N PRO A 15 -7.27 0.33 -0.32
CA PRO A 15 -8.33 -0.47 0.32
C PRO A 15 -8.88 -1.58 -0.60
N ASN A 16 -8.55 -1.49 -1.88
CA ASN A 16 -8.99 -2.39 -2.94
C ASN A 16 -8.24 -3.74 -2.91
N PHE A 17 -7.06 -3.78 -2.27
CA PHE A 17 -6.25 -4.97 -2.09
C PHE A 17 -6.16 -5.84 -3.37
N CYS A 18 -5.81 -5.20 -4.48
CA CYS A 18 -5.80 -5.83 -5.79
C CYS A 18 -4.79 -7.00 -5.83
N LYS A 19 -5.17 -8.12 -6.45
CA LYS A 19 -4.27 -9.26 -6.69
C LYS A 19 -3.05 -8.76 -7.47
N ASP A 20 -1.85 -9.12 -7.01
CA ASP A 20 -0.56 -8.69 -7.57
C ASP A 20 -0.23 -7.19 -7.46
N CYS A 21 -0.62 -6.54 -6.36
CA CYS A 21 -0.27 -5.14 -6.09
C CYS A 21 1.26 -4.88 -6.24
N PHE A 22 1.63 -3.96 -7.14
CA PHE A 22 3.03 -3.60 -7.38
C PHE A 22 3.58 -2.59 -6.37
N ALA A 23 2.75 -2.08 -5.46
CA ALA A 23 3.13 -1.01 -4.53
C ALA A 23 4.38 -1.35 -3.70
N MET A 24 4.47 -2.59 -3.18
CA MET A 24 5.65 -3.05 -2.43
C MET A 24 6.90 -3.13 -3.30
N ARG A 25 6.77 -3.61 -4.55
CA ARG A 25 7.90 -3.77 -5.49
C ARG A 25 8.50 -2.44 -5.94
N VAL A 26 7.68 -1.41 -6.06
CA VAL A 26 8.13 -0.09 -6.54
C VAL A 26 8.51 0.87 -5.41
N CYS A 27 8.31 0.49 -4.14
CA CYS A 27 8.61 1.36 -3.01
C CYS A 27 10.13 1.40 -2.77
N PRO A 28 10.81 2.53 -3.00
CA PRO A 28 12.27 2.58 -2.86
C PRO A 28 12.73 2.51 -1.40
N THR A 29 11.86 2.83 -0.44
CA THR A 29 12.18 2.82 1.00
C THR A 29 11.61 1.63 1.73
N HIS A 30 10.93 0.71 1.02
CA HIS A 30 10.24 -0.43 1.61
C HIS A 30 9.25 -0.05 2.73
N ALA A 31 8.72 1.17 2.69
CA ALA A 31 7.75 1.69 3.67
C ALA A 31 6.34 1.09 3.53
N ILE A 32 6.10 0.28 2.50
CA ILE A 32 4.77 -0.29 2.19
C ILE A 32 4.71 -1.72 2.66
N TYR A 33 3.63 -2.07 3.34
CA TYR A 33 3.38 -3.41 3.85
C TYR A 33 1.90 -3.79 3.72
N GLU A 34 1.66 -5.10 3.77
CA GLU A 34 0.35 -5.71 3.62
C GLU A 34 -0.25 -6.06 4.98
N GLU A 35 -1.50 -5.66 5.21
CA GLU A 35 -2.35 -6.14 6.30
C GLU A 35 -3.55 -6.89 5.69
N PRO A 36 -4.28 -7.72 6.45
CA PRO A 36 -5.47 -8.39 5.92
C PRO A 36 -6.41 -7.40 5.23
N GLU A 37 -6.64 -7.61 3.93
CA GLU A 37 -7.52 -6.80 3.07
C GLU A 37 -7.07 -5.35 2.82
N ALA A 38 -5.82 -4.98 3.09
CA ALA A 38 -5.32 -3.62 2.83
C ALA A 38 -3.81 -3.55 2.54
N ILE A 39 -3.43 -2.60 1.69
CA ILE A 39 -2.03 -2.16 1.57
C ILE A 39 -1.86 -0.84 2.31
N ASN A 40 -0.92 -0.82 3.24
CA ASN A 40 -0.60 0.33 4.08
C ASN A 40 0.81 0.84 3.83
N VAL A 41 1.05 2.08 4.23
CA VAL A 41 2.37 2.72 4.23
C VAL A 41 2.70 3.22 5.62
N ASP A 42 3.92 3.00 6.07
CA ASP A 42 4.52 3.68 7.21
C ASP A 42 4.94 5.09 6.76
N THR A 43 4.27 6.10 7.28
CA THR A 43 4.54 7.49 6.91
C THR A 43 5.82 8.05 7.51
N ASP A 44 6.39 7.41 8.53
CA ASP A 44 7.71 7.77 9.07
C ASP A 44 8.84 7.36 8.09
N LEU A 45 8.64 6.28 7.32
CA LEU A 45 9.58 5.77 6.32
C LEU A 45 9.28 6.24 4.88
N CYS A 46 8.10 6.82 4.65
CA CYS A 46 7.66 7.24 3.33
C CYS A 46 8.25 8.60 2.94
N ILE A 47 9.02 8.64 1.86
CA ILE A 47 9.60 9.87 1.30
C ILE A 47 8.69 10.60 0.28
N ALA A 48 7.41 10.23 0.22
CA ALA A 48 6.42 10.83 -0.70
C ALA A 48 6.80 10.83 -2.21
N CYS A 49 7.58 9.85 -2.67
CA CYS A 49 8.02 9.75 -4.08
C CYS A 49 6.91 9.42 -5.09
N ALA A 50 5.71 9.08 -4.62
CA ALA A 50 4.53 8.72 -5.43
C ALA A 50 4.66 7.50 -6.35
N SER A 51 5.76 6.72 -6.32
CA SER A 51 5.94 5.53 -7.17
C SER A 51 4.79 4.52 -7.07
N CYS A 52 4.27 4.28 -5.86
CA CYS A 52 3.12 3.38 -5.64
C CYS A 52 1.84 3.88 -6.32
N LYS A 53 1.63 5.21 -6.41
CA LYS A 53 0.52 5.82 -7.14
C LYS A 53 0.73 5.70 -8.64
N SER A 54 1.93 6.03 -9.13
CA SER A 54 2.27 5.99 -10.56
C SER A 54 2.11 4.59 -11.15
N ILE A 55 2.61 3.56 -10.47
CA ILE A 55 2.45 2.18 -10.94
C ILE A 55 0.99 1.72 -10.86
N CYS A 56 0.23 2.18 -9.86
CA CYS A 56 -1.19 1.89 -9.74
C CYS A 56 -1.98 2.49 -10.91
N THR A 57 -1.68 3.73 -11.32
CA THR A 57 -2.31 4.32 -12.50
C THR A 57 -1.92 3.60 -13.79
N ALA A 58 -0.64 3.21 -13.93
CA ALA A 58 -0.15 2.55 -15.14
C ALA A 58 -0.68 1.11 -15.29
N MET A 59 -0.69 0.34 -14.20
CA MET A 59 -0.95 -1.11 -14.22
C MET A 59 -2.26 -1.51 -13.55
N GLY A 60 -2.75 -0.69 -12.61
CA GLY A 60 -3.97 -0.95 -11.85
C GLY A 60 -5.27 -0.59 -12.58
N TYR A 61 -5.22 0.21 -13.65
CA TYR A 61 -6.42 0.60 -14.42
C TYR A 61 -7.09 -0.59 -15.13
N LYS A 62 -6.34 -1.66 -15.48
CA LYS A 62 -6.95 -2.91 -16.00
C LYS A 62 -7.62 -3.77 -14.92
N ALA A 63 -7.47 -3.41 -13.64
CA ALA A 63 -8.14 -4.08 -12.51
C ALA A 63 -9.45 -3.40 -12.08
N LEU A 64 -9.89 -2.36 -12.79
CA LEU A 64 -11.12 -1.61 -12.48
C LEU A 64 -12.44 -2.37 -12.70
N GLU A 65 -12.41 -3.65 -13.07
CA GLU A 65 -13.61 -4.50 -12.96
C GLU A 65 -13.65 -5.32 -11.65
N LYS A 66 -12.51 -5.66 -11.01
CA LYS A 66 -12.49 -6.53 -9.81
C LYS A 66 -11.24 -6.37 -8.93
N CYS A 67 -11.00 -5.21 -8.31
CA CYS A 67 -10.25 -5.23 -7.04
C CYS A 67 -11.13 -5.76 -5.91
N ARG A 68 -11.42 -7.07 -6.05
CA ARG A 68 -11.72 -8.13 -5.08
C ARG A 68 -12.10 -9.38 -5.91
N MET A 69 -11.13 -10.15 -6.40
CA MET A 69 -11.41 -11.56 -6.71
C MET A 69 -11.15 -12.38 -5.44
N LYS A 70 -12.11 -12.34 -4.48
CA LYS A 70 -12.18 -13.40 -3.46
C LYS A 70 -12.61 -14.67 -4.18
N GLY A 71 -11.78 -15.72 -4.09
CA GLY A 71 -12.08 -17.05 -4.61
C GLY A 71 -11.42 -17.35 -5.95
N LEU A 72 -10.20 -17.87 -5.89
CA LEU A 72 -9.90 -19.15 -6.51
C LEU A 72 -9.36 -20.07 -5.41
#